data_AF-A0A0S8FD19-F1
#
_entry.id   AF-A0A0S8FD19-F1
#
_cell.length_a   1.000
_cell.length_b   1.000
_cell.length_c   1.000
_cell.angle_alpha   90.00
_cell.angle_beta   90.00
_cell.angle_gamma   90.00
#
_symmetry.space_group_name_H-M   'P 1'
#
loop_
_entity.id
_entity.type
_entity.pdbx_description
1 polymer ?
#
loop_
_entity_poly.entity_id
_entity_poly.type
_entity_poly.pdbx_seq_one_letter_code
_entity_poly.pdbx_strand_id
1 'polypeptide(L)' 'MPSVKRCYRILGLPPGSSKEEVKRAYLDLVQVWHPDRFAHNPRLQEKAESNVKRINEAYE' A
#
# COMPACT_ATOMS: atom_id res chain seq x y z
N MET A 1 0.42 4.87 18.36
CA MET A 1 1.64 4.53 17.61
C MET A 1 1.36 3.25 16.82
N PRO A 2 0.86 3.36 15.58
CA PRO A 2 0.75 2.21 14.70
C PRO A 2 2.15 1.63 14.56
N SER A 3 2.34 0.43 15.10
CA SER A 3 3.66 -0.15 15.21
C SER A 3 4.17 -0.39 13.79
N VAL A 4 5.34 0.15 13.44
CA VAL A 4 6.02 -0.03 12.15
C VAL A 4 6.02 -1.50 11.68
N LYS A 5 6.00 -2.45 12.62
CA LYS A 5 5.80 -3.89 12.38
C LYS A 5 4.52 -4.26 11.61
N ARG A 6 3.40 -3.57 11.83
CA ARG A 6 2.13 -3.79 11.13
C ARG A 6 2.18 -3.25 9.70
N CYS A 7 2.88 -2.12 9.53
CA CYS A 7 3.16 -1.46 8.27
C CYS A 7 3.90 -2.42 7.32
N TYR A 8 4.99 -3.03 7.81
CA TYR A 8 5.77 -4.00 7.04
C TYR A 8 4.94 -5.18 6.55
N ARG A 9 4.09 -5.76 7.40
CA ARG A 9 3.25 -6.91 7.00
C ARG A 9 2.20 -6.54 5.93
N ILE A 10 1.66 -5.32 5.99
CA ILE A 10 0.68 -4.82 4.99
C ILE A 10 1.38 -4.48 3.67
N LEU A 11 2.61 -3.96 3.75
CA LEU A 11 3.45 -3.62 2.60
C LEU A 11 4.20 -4.84 2.02
N GLY A 12 4.05 -6.03 2.60
CA GLY A 12 4.77 -7.24 2.19
C GLY A 12 6.28 -7.21 2.48
N LEU A 13 6.72 -6.31 3.35
CA LEU A 13 8.12 -6.13 3.73
C LEU A 13 8.49 -6.96 4.97
N PRO A 14 9.74 -7.43 5.06
CA PRO A 14 10.24 -8.09 6.25
C PRO A 14 10.35 -7.11 7.44
N PRO A 15 10.10 -7.58 8.67
CA PRO A 15 10.32 -6.77 9.87
C PRO A 15 11.80 -6.43 10.01
N GLY A 16 12.13 -5.14 9.88
CA GLY A 16 13.52 -4.66 9.86
C GLY A 16 13.89 -3.86 8.61
N SER A 17 13.01 -3.80 7.61
CA SER A 17 13.21 -2.98 6.41
C SER A 17 13.41 -1.50 6.74
N SER A 18 14.38 -0.88 6.07
CA SER A 18 14.70 0.53 6.26
C SER A 18 13.54 1.42 5.79
N LYS A 19 13.45 2.66 6.29
CA LYS A 19 12.40 3.60 5.88
C LYS A 19 12.40 3.84 4.37
N GLU A 20 13.56 3.77 3.72
CA GLU A 20 13.69 3.88 2.26
C GLU A 20 13.04 2.70 1.52
N GLU A 21 13.12 1.49 2.07
CA GLU A 21 12.44 0.31 1.50
C GLU A 21 10.93 0.39 1.71
N VAL A 22 10.49 0.86 2.90
CA VAL A 22 9.07 1.15 3.16
C VAL A 22 8.51 2.12 2.15
N LYS A 23 9.24 3.23 1.91
CA LYS A 23 8.81 4.27 0.97
C LYS A 23 8.78 3.75 -0.47
N ARG A 24 9.74 2.91 -0.87
CA ARG A 24 9.73 2.27 -2.20
C ARG A 24 8.57 1.29 -2.36
N ALA A 25 8.39 0.37 -1.42
CA ALA A 25 7.28 -0.58 -1.47
C ALA A 25 5.92 0.12 -1.43
N TYR A 26 5.79 1.20 -0.65
CA TYR A 26 4.61 2.05 -0.64
C TYR A 26 4.32 2.64 -2.03
N LEU A 27 5.32 3.26 -2.67
CA LEU A 27 5.18 3.82 -4.01
C LEU A 27 4.81 2.74 -5.03
N ASP A 28 5.48 1.59 -5.00
CA ASP A 28 5.18 0.47 -5.90
C ASP A 28 3.75 -0.03 -5.72
N LEU A 29 3.30 -0.23 -4.47
CA LEU A 29 1.95 -0.68 -4.17
C LEU A 29 0.88 0.33 -4.56
N VAL A 30 1.10 1.63 -4.34
CA VAL A 30 0.18 2.69 -4.80
C VAL A 30 0.10 2.72 -6.32
N GLN A 31 1.22 2.51 -7.01
CA GLN A 31 1.26 2.47 -8.47
C GLN A 31 0.61 1.20 -9.06
N VAL A 32 0.71 0.08 -8.35
CA VAL A 32 0.02 -1.18 -8.69
C VAL A 32 -1.48 -1.08 -8.47
N TRP A 33 -1.89 -0.52 -7.33
CA TRP A 33 -3.29 -0.33 -6.95
C TRP A 33 -3.84 1.05 -7.35
N HIS A 34 -3.28 1.68 -8.37
CA HIS A 34 -3.74 3.01 -8.80
C HIS A 34 -5.14 2.91 -9.43
N PRO A 35 -6.14 3.67 -8.96
CA PRO A 35 -7.51 3.57 -9.47
C PRO A 35 -7.62 3.85 -10.98
N ASP A 36 -6.76 4.71 -11.55
CA ASP A 36 -6.73 4.94 -13.01
C ASP A 36 -6.46 3.68 -13.82
N ARG A 37 -5.66 2.73 -13.29
CA ARG A 37 -5.40 1.45 -13.98
C ARG A 37 -6.63 0.54 -14.00
N PHE A 38 -7.63 0.86 -13.18
CA PHE A 38 -8.87 0.10 -13.06
C PHE A 38 -10.09 0.96 -13.40
N ALA A 39 -9.91 2.16 -13.99
CA ALA A 39 -10.99 3.08 -14.34
C ALA A 39 -12.03 2.44 -15.29
N HIS A 40 -11.61 1.45 -16.07
CA HIS A 40 -12.44 0.68 -17.00
C HIS A 40 -13.17 -0.50 -16.33
N ASN A 41 -12.92 -0.76 -15.04
CA ASN A 41 -13.53 -1.86 -14.30
C ASN A 41 -13.89 -1.43 -12.86
N PRO A 42 -15.12 -0.93 -12.63
CA PRO A 42 -15.51 -0.28 -11.37
C PRO A 42 -15.34 -1.19 -10.15
N ARG A 43 -15.49 -2.51 -10.35
CA ARG A 43 -15.32 -3.52 -9.29
C ARG A 43 -13.86 -3.67 -8.84
N LEU A 44 -12.91 -3.48 -9.75
CA LEU A 44 -11.48 -3.45 -9.44
C LEU A 44 -11.05 -2.08 -8.91
N GLN A 45 -11.66 -1.00 -9.40
CA GLN A 45 -11.43 0.36 -8.92
C GLN A 45 -11.74 0.49 -7.42
N GLU A 46 -12.89 -0.02 -6.98
CA GLU A 46 -13.29 -0.01 -5.57
C GLU A 46 -12.34 -0.85 -4.68
N LYS A 47 -11.86 -1.99 -5.20
CA LYS A 47 -10.82 -2.80 -4.55
C LYS A 47 -9.49 -2.06 -4.46
N ALA A 48 -9.10 -1.38 -5.54
CA ALA A 48 -7.87 -0.61 -5.62
C ALA A 48 -7.88 0.54 -4.61
N GLU A 49 -8.99 1.27 -4.52
CA GLU A 49 -9.22 2.32 -3.53
C GLU A 49 -9.11 1.78 -2.09
N SER A 50 -9.76 0.66 -1.79
CA SER A 50 -9.69 0.01 -0.48
C SER A 50 -8.26 -0.44 -0.13
N ASN A 51 -7.51 -0.98 -1.10
CA ASN A 51 -6.12 -1.35 -0.90
C ASN A 51 -5.21 -0.15 -0.68
N VAL A 52 -5.31 0.90 -1.51
CA VAL A 52 -4.53 2.14 -1.35
C VAL A 52 -4.81 2.78 0.01
N LYS A 53 -6.06 2.78 0.46
CA LYS A 53 -6.43 3.29 1.79
C LYS A 53 -5.75 2.49 2.91
N ARG A 54 -5.73 1.16 2.84
CA ARG A 54 -5.03 0.30 3.80
C ARG A 54 -3.51 0.49 3.76
N ILE A 55 -2.95 0.75 2.59
CA ILE A 55 -1.52 1.05 2.41
C ILE A 55 -1.18 2.41 3.03
N ASN A 56 -2.03 3.43 2.88
CA ASN A 56 -1.87 4.74 3.51
C ASN A 56 -2.00 4.66 5.05
N GLU A 57 -3.02 3.98 5.57
CA GLU A 57 -3.20 3.73 7.01
C GLU A 57 -2.03 2.92 7.60
N ALA A 58 -1.40 2.08 6.78
CA ALA A 58 -0.22 1.34 7.15
C ALA A 58 1.06 2.18 7.05
N TYR A 59 1.06 3.33 6.39
CA TYR A 59 2.24 4.19 6.28
C TYR A 59 2.24 5.32 7.33
N GLU A 60 1.06 5.76 7.78
CA GLU A 60 0.84 6.70 8.92
C GLU A 60 1.33 6.15 10.27
#